data_AF-A0A645D7Z3-F1
#
_entry.id   AF-A0A645D7Z3-F1
#
_cell.length_a   1.000
_cell.length_b   1.000
_cell.length_c   1.000
_cell.angle_alpha   90.00
_cell.angle_beta   90.00
_cell.angle_gamma   90.00
#
_symmetry.space_group_name_H-M   'P 1'
#
loop_
_entity.id
_entity.type
_entity.pdbx_description
1 polymer ?
#
loop_
_entity_poly.entity_id
_entity_poly.type
_entity_poly.pdbx_seq_one_letter_code
_entity_poly.pdbx_strand_id
1 'polypeptide(L)'
;MITELTARIEEWARDRGLDTADPVKQMLKLGEEYGELCQGLAKDKPDQVEDSIGDMYVVLTILSLQLGLDIEDCVQKAYSEIKDRKGRLVNGVYIKEADLID
;
A
#
# COMPACT_ATOMS: atom_id res chain seq x y z
N MET A 1 -15.74 -4.86 -3.79
CA MET A 1 -15.23 -4.42 -2.48
C MET A 1 -13.87 -5.05 -2.33
N ILE A 2 -12.90 -4.32 -1.80
CA ILE A 2 -11.65 -4.92 -1.38
C ILE A 2 -12.02 -6.05 -0.38
N THR A 3 -11.34 -7.18 -0.51
CA THR A 3 -12.03 -8.47 -0.67
C THR A 3 -12.03 -9.31 0.60
N GLU A 4 -12.75 -10.44 0.59
CA GLU A 4 -12.61 -11.55 1.55
C GLU A 4 -11.15 -11.85 1.95
N LEU A 5 -10.18 -11.58 1.06
CA LEU A 5 -8.76 -11.68 1.36
C LEU A 5 -8.29 -10.71 2.47
N THR A 6 -8.75 -9.45 2.45
CA THR A 6 -8.41 -8.46 3.49
C THR A 6 -8.89 -8.92 4.86
N ALA A 7 -10.14 -9.41 4.94
CA ALA A 7 -10.67 -9.97 6.17
C ALA A 7 -9.85 -11.17 6.67
N ARG A 8 -9.40 -12.05 5.78
CA ARG A 8 -8.52 -13.18 6.13
C ARG A 8 -7.14 -12.71 6.61
N ILE A 9 -6.58 -11.64 6.06
CA ILE A 9 -5.31 -11.04 6.52
C ILE A 9 -5.49 -10.49 7.94
N GLU A 10 -6.57 -9.76 8.20
CA GLU A 10 -6.84 -9.24 9.54
C GLU A 10 -7.07 -10.36 10.57
N GLU A 11 -7.82 -11.41 10.21
CA GLU A 11 -8.02 -12.59 11.06
C GLU A 11 -6.67 -13.26 11.36
N TRP A 12 -5.84 -13.50 10.33
CA TRP A 12 -4.50 -14.04 10.49
C TRP A 12 -3.61 -13.21 11.42
N ALA A 13 -3.78 -11.89 11.39
CA ALA A 13 -3.06 -10.94 12.25
C ALA A 13 -3.56 -10.99 13.70
N ARG A 14 -4.89 -11.02 13.91
CA ARG A 14 -5.51 -11.16 15.24
C ARG A 14 -5.12 -12.46 15.92
N ASP A 15 -5.11 -13.58 15.18
CA ASP A 15 -4.69 -14.89 15.67
C ASP A 15 -3.25 -14.91 16.19
N ARG A 16 -2.42 -13.94 15.77
CA ARG A 16 -1.01 -13.79 16.17
C ARG A 16 -0.77 -12.61 17.11
N GLY A 17 -1.83 -11.93 17.55
CA GLY A 17 -1.73 -10.75 18.41
C GLY A 17 -1.04 -9.56 17.74
N LEU A 18 -0.95 -9.54 16.41
CA LEU A 18 -0.36 -8.42 15.68
C LEU A 18 -1.26 -7.18 15.71
N ASP A 19 -2.58 -7.36 15.84
CA ASP A 19 -3.57 -6.29 15.97
C ASP A 19 -3.34 -5.40 17.21
N THR A 20 -2.72 -5.93 18.26
CA THR A 20 -2.40 -5.21 19.50
C THR A 20 -0.92 -4.88 19.66
N ALA A 21 -0.09 -5.25 18.69
CA ALA A 21 1.35 -4.99 18.71
C ALA A 21 1.67 -3.50 18.44
N ASP A 22 2.92 -3.11 18.68
CA ASP A 22 3.40 -1.74 18.43
C ASP A 22 3.36 -1.40 16.93
N PRO A 23 2.53 -0.44 16.48
CA PRO A 23 2.41 -0.08 15.07
C PRO A 23 3.71 0.50 14.48
N VAL A 24 4.63 1.00 15.32
CA VAL A 24 5.95 1.46 14.85
C VAL A 24 6.72 0.30 14.22
N LYS A 25 6.59 -0.93 14.75
CA LYS A 25 7.25 -2.12 14.16
C LYS A 25 6.66 -2.49 12.81
N GLN A 26 5.35 -2.37 12.66
CA GLN A 26 4.68 -2.63 11.39
C GLN A 26 5.02 -1.57 10.34
N MET A 27 5.16 -0.31 10.74
CA MET A 27 5.68 0.76 9.87
C MET A 27 7.13 0.50 9.42
N LEU A 28 7.99 0.00 10.31
CA LEU A 28 9.36 -0.39 9.93
C LEU A 28 9.35 -1.55 8.92
N LYS A 29 8.46 -2.53 9.10
CA LYS A 29 8.28 -3.63 8.14
C LYS A 29 7.81 -3.11 6.77
N LEU A 30 6.94 -2.09 6.74
CA LEU A 30 6.55 -1.44 5.47
C LEU A 30 7.77 -0.83 4.76
N GLY A 31 8.69 -0.22 5.51
CA GLY A 31 9.95 0.30 4.96
C GLY A 31 10.87 -0.80 4.40
N GLU A 32 10.87 -1.98 5.02
CA GLU A 32 11.58 -3.17 4.51
C GLU A 32 10.99 -3.63 3.18
N GLU A 33 9.66 -3.84 3.09
CA GLU A 33 9.00 -4.29 1.86
C GLU A 33 9.19 -3.30 0.69
N TYR A 34 9.14 -2.00 0.99
CA TYR A 34 9.43 -0.97 0.00
C TYR A 34 10.88 -1.05 -0.50
N GLY A 35 11.84 -1.32 0.40
CA GLY A 35 13.24 -1.52 0.05
C GLY A 35 13.46 -2.75 -0.83
N GLU A 36 12.75 -3.84 -0.55
CA GLU A 36 12.78 -5.05 -1.36
C GLU A 36 12.18 -4.83 -2.76
N LEU A 37 11.06 -4.10 -2.86
CA LEU A 37 10.50 -3.69 -4.15
C LEU A 37 11.52 -2.87 -4.96
N CYS A 38 12.16 -1.88 -4.33
CA CYS A 38 13.19 -1.07 -4.99
C CYS A 38 14.35 -1.93 -5.49
N GLN A 39 14.80 -2.90 -4.69
CA GLN A 39 15.85 -3.82 -5.08
C GLN A 39 15.43 -4.72 -6.25
N GLY A 40 14.20 -5.26 -6.21
CA GLY A 40 13.65 -6.13 -7.24
C GLY A 40 13.62 -5.44 -8.61
N LEU A 41 13.15 -4.19 -8.64
CA LEU A 41 13.16 -3.35 -9.84
C LEU A 41 14.59 -3.03 -10.32
N ALA A 42 15.50 -2.66 -9.41
CA ALA A 42 16.87 -2.30 -9.76
C ALA A 42 17.72 -3.47 -10.29
N LYS A 43 17.28 -4.71 -10.07
CA LYS A 43 18.02 -5.93 -10.43
C LYS A 43 17.25 -6.85 -11.39
N ASP A 44 16.17 -6.37 -12.01
CA ASP A 44 15.32 -7.12 -12.95
C ASP A 44 14.86 -8.48 -12.38
N LYS A 45 14.37 -8.48 -11.12
CA LYS A 45 13.86 -9.67 -10.43
C LYS A 45 12.32 -9.63 -10.35
N PRO A 46 11.58 -10.10 -11.36
CA PRO A 46 10.13 -9.97 -11.42
C PRO A 46 9.41 -10.67 -10.26
N ASP A 47 9.87 -11.85 -9.85
CA ASP A 47 9.25 -12.61 -8.75
C ASP A 47 9.32 -11.82 -7.43
N GLN A 48 10.47 -11.19 -7.14
CA GLN A 48 10.64 -10.33 -5.96
C GLN A 48 9.74 -9.09 -6.04
N VAL A 49 9.54 -8.53 -7.24
CA VAL A 49 8.64 -7.38 -7.42
C VAL A 49 7.20 -7.77 -7.12
N GLU A 50 6.75 -8.94 -7.58
CA GLU A 50 5.41 -9.46 -7.30
C GLU A 50 5.20 -9.70 -5.81
N ASP A 51 6.16 -10.38 -5.15
CA ASP A 51 6.13 -10.65 -3.72
C ASP A 51 6.07 -9.36 -2.89
N SER A 52 6.99 -8.41 -3.12
CA SER A 52 7.05 -7.17 -2.35
C SER A 52 5.81 -6.28 -2.51
N ILE A 53 5.13 -6.32 -3.67
CA ILE A 53 3.85 -5.62 -3.85
C ILE A 53 2.77 -6.24 -2.95
N GLY A 54 2.70 -7.57 -2.90
CA GLY A 54 1.79 -8.30 -2.03
C GLY A 54 2.07 -8.04 -0.56
N ASP A 55 3.33 -8.10 -0.15
CA ASP A 55 3.73 -7.91 1.24
C ASP A 55 3.46 -6.49 1.73
N MET A 56 3.68 -5.45 0.90
CA MET A 56 3.28 -4.09 1.26
C MET A 56 1.76 -3.98 1.53
N TYR A 57 0.92 -4.67 0.75
CA TYR A 57 -0.53 -4.66 0.97
C TYR A 57 -0.91 -5.36 2.28
N VAL A 58 -0.32 -6.52 2.57
CA VAL A 58 -0.50 -7.23 3.85
C VAL A 58 -0.08 -6.34 5.02
N VAL A 59 1.09 -5.71 4.91
CA VAL A 59 1.65 -4.86 5.97
C VAL A 59 0.77 -3.63 6.21
N LEU A 60 0.29 -2.96 5.15
CA LEU A 60 -0.62 -1.83 5.25
C LEU A 60 -1.96 -2.22 5.89
N THR A 61 -2.50 -3.39 5.54
CA THR A 61 -3.74 -3.91 6.14
C THR A 61 -3.58 -4.10 7.65
N ILE A 62 -2.49 -4.73 8.08
CA ILE A 62 -2.20 -4.95 9.52
C ILE A 62 -1.93 -3.62 10.24
N LEU A 63 -1.20 -2.71 9.60
CA LEU A 63 -0.94 -1.38 10.18
C LEU A 63 -2.23 -0.58 10.36
N SER A 64 -3.14 -0.61 9.38
CA SER A 64 -4.47 -0.01 9.51
C SER A 64 -5.23 -0.60 10.69
N LEU A 65 -5.24 -1.93 10.82
CA LEU A 65 -5.88 -2.63 11.94
C LEU A 65 -5.33 -2.17 13.31
N GLN A 66 -3.99 -2.10 13.46
CA GLN A 66 -3.32 -1.64 14.68
C GLN A 66 -3.65 -0.18 15.04
N LEU A 67 -3.89 0.66 14.03
CA LEU A 67 -4.25 2.07 14.19
C LEU A 67 -5.75 2.30 14.38
N GLY A 68 -6.56 1.22 14.39
CA GLY A 68 -8.02 1.32 14.47
C GLY A 68 -8.64 1.94 13.21
N LEU A 69 -7.99 1.78 12.06
CA LEU A 69 -8.44 2.24 10.76
C LEU A 69 -8.95 1.07 9.92
N ASP A 70 -9.93 1.36 9.08
CA ASP A 70 -10.34 0.47 7.99
C ASP A 70 -9.52 0.81 6.73
N ILE A 71 -8.76 -0.16 6.22
CA ILE A 71 -7.93 0.02 5.03
C ILE A 71 -8.78 0.31 3.78
N GLU A 72 -9.99 -0.24 3.68
CA GLU A 72 -10.90 0.00 2.57
C GLU A 72 -11.39 1.44 2.57
N ASP A 73 -11.73 2.00 3.73
CA ASP A 73 -12.07 3.41 3.86
C ASP A 73 -10.89 4.31 3.48
N CYS A 74 -9.67 3.93 3.87
CA CYS A 74 -8.45 4.66 3.51
C CYS A 74 -8.25 4.69 1.98
N VAL A 75 -8.37 3.52 1.34
CA VAL A 75 -8.23 3.39 -0.13
C VAL A 75 -9.39 4.06 -0.85
N GLN A 76 -10.62 3.95 -0.36
CA GLN A 76 -11.79 4.60 -0.95
C GLN A 76 -11.68 6.13 -0.90
N LYS A 77 -11.19 6.69 0.21
CA LYS A 77 -10.86 8.12 0.31
C LYS A 77 -9.79 8.51 -0.71
N ALA A 78 -8.68 7.80 -0.77
CA ALA A 78 -7.62 8.05 -1.74
C ALA A 78 -8.11 7.96 -3.20
N TYR A 79 -8.94 6.96 -3.51
CA TYR A 79 -9.53 6.80 -4.84
C TYR A 79 -10.45 7.97 -5.18
N SER A 80 -11.26 8.43 -4.23
CA SER A 80 -12.19 9.55 -4.43
C SER A 80 -11.46 10.85 -4.77
N GLU A 81 -10.23 11.03 -4.26
CA GLU A 81 -9.34 12.15 -4.61
C GLU A 81 -8.69 12.04 -5.99
N ILE A 82 -8.59 10.83 -6.56
CA ILE A 82 -7.90 10.62 -7.86
C ILE A 82 -8.84 10.35 -9.03
N LYS A 83 -10.06 9.85 -8.78
CA LYS A 83 -10.98 9.35 -9.83
C LYS A 83 -11.35 10.39 -10.88
N ASP A 84 -11.43 11.66 -10.50
CA ASP A 84 -11.83 12.76 -11.39
C ASP A 84 -10.65 13.64 -11.82
N ARG A 85 -9.40 13.25 -11.48
CA ARG A 85 -8.21 14.06 -11.79
C ARG A 85 -8.06 14.25 -13.30
N LYS A 86 -7.82 15.50 -13.69
CA LYS A 86 -7.41 15.90 -15.04
C LYS A 86 -5.91 16.12 -15.06
N GLY A 87 -5.28 15.74 -16.17
CA GLY A 87 -3.84 15.72 -16.30
C GLY A 87 -3.38 14.83 -17.44
N ARG A 88 -2.07 14.76 -17.65
CA ARG A 88 -1.45 13.93 -18.69
C ARG A 88 -0.10 13.39 -18.25
N LEU A 89 0.35 12.34 -18.92
CA LEU A 89 1.70 11.83 -18.75
C LEU A 89 2.71 12.77 -19.43
N VAL A 90 3.73 13.17 -18.69
CA VAL A 90 4.91 13.89 -19.20
C VAL A 90 6.14 13.14 -18.70
N ASN A 91 6.94 12.60 -19.63
CA ASN A 91 8.12 11.78 -19.31
C ASN A 91 7.84 10.62 -18.33
N GLY A 92 6.69 9.95 -18.48
CA GLY A 92 6.29 8.82 -17.65
C GLY A 92 5.69 9.19 -16.28
N VAL A 93 5.63 10.47 -15.93
CA VAL A 93 5.02 10.96 -14.70
C VAL A 93 3.65 11.58 -15.01
N TYR A 94 2.63 11.23 -14.22
CA TYR A 94 1.32 11.88 -14.32
C TYR A 94 1.39 13.28 -13.72
N ILE A 95 1.20 14.31 -14.55
CA ILE A 95 1.16 15.72 -14.15
C ILE A 95 -0.31 16.17 -14.16
N LYS A 96 -0.75 16.78 -13.05
CA LYS A 96 -2.11 17.33 -12.94
C LYS A 96 -2.25 18.52 -13.89
N GLU A 97 -3.46 18.72 -14.41
CA GLU A 97 -3.76 19.82 -15.33
C GLU A 97 -3.42 21.19 -14.72
N ALA A 98 -3.72 21.40 -13.43
CA ALA A 98 -3.39 22.65 -12.72
C ALA A 98 -1.88 22.90 -12.55
N ASP A 99 -1.04 21.85 -12.66
CA ASP A 99 0.40 21.91 -12.52
C ASP A 99 1.13 21.96 -13.89
N LEU A 100 0.37 21.91 -15.00
CA LEU A 100 0.91 22.14 -16.33
C LEU A 100 1.17 23.65 -16.47
N ILE A 101 2.43 24.05 -16.28
CA ILE A 101 2.90 25.40 -16.61
C ILE A 101 2.94 25.49 -18.14
N ASP A 102 2.20 26.45 -18.72
CA ASP A 102 2.33 26.84 -20.13
C ASP A 102 3.65 27.61 -20.38
#